data_AF-A0A7S3VXJ3-F1
#
_entry.id   AF-A0A7S3VXJ3-F1
#
_cell.length_a   1.000
_cell.length_b   1.000
_cell.length_c   1.000
_cell.angle_alpha   90.00
_cell.angle_beta   90.00
_cell.angle_gamma   90.00
#
_symmetry.space_group_name_H-M   'P 1'
#
loop_
_entity.id
_entity.type
_entity.pdbx_description
1 polymer ?
#
loop_
_entity_poly.entity_id
_entity_poly.type
_entity_poly.pdbx_seq_one_letter_code
_entity_poly.pdbx_strand_id
1 'polypeptide(L)'
;WRARGYATESGPPPAEPEGREGPPSGGPSPRLRWRDGAFVGKEAVLRSVGNADVALIDSLKPESYSGARPSRYGRRGHIASAVNVPYARVVDPASGLFLGPREIRSAFVAAGLRPNEDARRWLLY
;
A
#
# COMPACT_ATOMS: atom_id res chain seq x y z
N TRP A 1 -9.58 -5.52 17.40
CA TRP A 1 -9.68 -6.72 18.26
C TRP A 1 -9.95 -6.32 19.71
N ARG A 2 -8.96 -5.77 20.44
CA ARG A 2 -9.11 -5.39 21.87
C ARG A 2 -10.29 -4.48 22.19
N ALA A 3 -10.54 -3.45 21.37
CA ALA A 3 -11.66 -2.52 21.57
C ALA A 3 -13.05 -3.18 21.57
N ARG A 4 -13.18 -4.41 21.05
CA ARG A 4 -14.43 -5.19 21.04
C ARG A 4 -14.49 -6.24 22.16
N GLY A 5 -13.51 -6.28 23.06
CA GLY A 5 -13.47 -7.21 24.19
C GLY A 5 -13.20 -8.68 23.81
N TYR A 6 -12.72 -8.94 22.59
CA TYR A 6 -12.40 -10.31 22.16
C TYR A 6 -11.17 -10.87 22.88
N ALA A 7 -11.21 -12.18 23.15
CA ALA A 7 -10.15 -12.91 23.85
C ALA A 7 -8.79 -12.75 23.14
N THR A 8 -7.71 -12.64 23.92
CA THR A 8 -6.34 -12.51 23.41
C THR A 8 -5.43 -13.54 24.06
N GLU A 9 -4.43 -14.01 23.33
CA GLU A 9 -3.39 -14.91 23.84
C GLU A 9 -2.08 -14.15 24.09
N SER A 10 -1.20 -14.74 24.89
CA SER A 10 0.14 -14.21 25.21
C SER A 10 1.11 -15.37 25.41
N GLY A 11 2.39 -15.12 25.13
CA GLY A 11 3.43 -16.16 25.10
C GLY A 11 4.15 -16.17 23.75
N PRO A 12 5.16 -17.03 23.59
CA PRO A 12 5.76 -17.26 22.28
C PRO A 12 4.70 -17.80 21.30
N PRO A 13 4.85 -17.56 19.97
CA PRO A 13 4.01 -18.23 18.98
C PRO A 13 3.97 -19.74 19.24
N PRO A 14 2.81 -20.40 19.12
CA PRO A 14 2.75 -21.84 19.26
C PRO A 14 3.70 -22.50 18.26
N ALA A 15 4.29 -23.64 18.64
CA ALA A 15 5.02 -24.47 17.70
C ALA A 15 4.12 -24.73 16.47
N GLU A 16 4.70 -24.71 15.28
CA GLU A 16 3.94 -25.10 14.10
C GLU A 16 3.38 -26.51 14.34
N PRO A 17 2.09 -26.75 14.06
CA PRO A 17 1.49 -28.05 14.34
C PRO A 17 2.26 -29.14 13.57
N GLU A 18 2.75 -30.13 14.30
CA GLU A 18 3.34 -31.34 13.71
C GLU A 18 2.31 -31.96 12.76
N GLY A 19 2.67 -32.10 11.48
CA GLY A 19 1.77 -32.64 10.46
C GLY A 19 1.02 -31.61 9.62
N ARG A 20 1.29 -30.29 9.74
CA ARG A 20 1.12 -29.41 8.58
C ARG A 20 2.21 -29.80 7.60
N GLU A 21 1.94 -30.83 6.79
CA GLU A 21 2.77 -31.11 5.63
C GLU A 21 2.85 -29.80 4.84
N GLY A 22 4.01 -29.12 4.93
CA GLY A 22 4.44 -28.29 3.84
C GLY A 22 4.39 -29.14 2.57
N PRO A 23 4.34 -28.53 1.37
CA PRO A 23 4.47 -29.31 0.14
C PRO A 23 5.63 -30.31 0.35
N PRO A 24 5.42 -31.61 0.05
CA PRO A 24 6.36 -32.68 0.40
C PRO A 24 7.76 -32.20 0.09
N SER A 25 8.70 -32.35 1.02
CA SER A 25 10.09 -31.95 0.82
C SER A 25 10.65 -32.66 -0.42
N GLY A 26 10.58 -32.00 -1.58
CA GLY A 26 10.87 -32.57 -2.90
C GLY A 26 9.80 -32.36 -3.99
N GLY A 27 8.58 -31.95 -3.65
CA GLY A 27 7.55 -31.52 -4.60
C GLY A 27 7.75 -30.07 -5.05
N PRO A 28 7.34 -29.68 -6.27
CA PRO A 28 7.41 -28.28 -6.68
C PRO A 28 6.56 -27.45 -5.72
N SER A 29 7.16 -26.43 -5.10
CA SER A 29 6.41 -25.44 -4.32
C SER A 29 5.18 -25.00 -5.12
N PRO A 30 3.99 -24.86 -4.49
CA PRO A 30 2.84 -24.33 -5.18
C PRO A 30 3.27 -23.03 -5.84
N ARG A 31 3.12 -22.97 -7.17
CA ARG A 31 3.55 -21.80 -7.92
C ARG A 31 2.69 -20.64 -7.46
N LEU A 32 3.24 -19.83 -6.55
CA LEU A 32 2.66 -18.57 -6.13
C LEU A 32 2.53 -17.71 -7.38
N ARG A 33 1.32 -17.69 -7.93
CA ARG A 33 0.96 -16.85 -9.06
C ARG A 33 0.51 -15.53 -8.45
N TRP A 34 1.39 -14.55 -8.45
CA TRP A 34 0.96 -13.18 -8.22
C TRP A 34 -0.11 -12.82 -9.24
N ARG A 35 -1.14 -12.09 -8.82
CA ARG A 35 -2.11 -11.53 -9.76
C ARG A 35 -1.36 -10.62 -10.73
N ASP A 36 -1.54 -10.83 -12.03
CA ASP A 36 -0.88 -10.02 -13.04
C ASP A 36 -1.14 -8.53 -12.80
N GLY A 37 -0.05 -7.75 -12.80
CA GLY A 37 -0.08 -6.32 -12.55
C GLY A 37 -0.28 -5.89 -11.09
N ALA A 38 -0.31 -6.81 -10.12
CA ALA A 38 -0.33 -6.46 -8.69
C ALA A 38 0.98 -5.81 -8.22
N PHE A 39 2.09 -6.14 -8.87
CA PHE A 39 3.41 -5.56 -8.63
C PHE A 39 3.98 -4.99 -9.92
N VAL A 40 4.78 -3.94 -9.79
CA VAL A 40 5.57 -3.38 -10.89
C VAL A 40 7.01 -3.19 -10.45
N GLY A 41 7.94 -3.37 -11.39
CA GLY A 41 9.35 -3.11 -11.17
C GLY A 41 9.71 -1.63 -11.34
N LYS A 42 10.96 -1.29 -10.97
CA LYS A 42 11.55 0.04 -11.09
C LYS A 42 11.40 0.64 -12.49
N GLU A 43 11.64 -0.15 -13.54
CA GLU A 43 11.62 0.31 -14.92
C GLU A 43 10.22 0.74 -15.36
N ALA A 44 9.19 0.07 -14.85
CA ALA A 44 7.80 0.46 -15.10
C ALA A 44 7.44 1.77 -14.40
N VAL A 45 7.94 1.98 -13.17
CA VAL A 45 7.78 3.25 -12.45
C VAL A 45 8.48 4.38 -13.20
N LEU A 46 9.73 4.18 -13.63
CA LEU A 46 10.48 5.17 -14.40
C LEU A 46 9.77 5.57 -15.70
N ARG A 47 9.19 4.61 -16.43
CA ARG A 47 8.39 4.90 -17.64
C ARG A 47 7.08 5.64 -17.37
N SER A 48 6.61 5.63 -16.13
CA SER A 48 5.37 6.31 -15.73
C SER A 48 5.61 7.75 -15.32
N VAL A 49 6.85 8.15 -15.06
CA VAL A 49 7.19 9.53 -14.69
C VAL A 49 6.82 10.48 -15.83
N GLY A 50 5.95 11.45 -15.54
CA GLY A 50 5.45 12.43 -16.52
C GLY A 50 4.43 11.87 -17.53
N ASN A 51 4.04 10.60 -17.40
CA ASN A 51 3.02 10.00 -18.26
C ASN A 51 1.63 10.31 -17.72
N ALA A 52 0.86 11.12 -18.44
CA ALA A 52 -0.50 11.52 -18.05
C ALA A 52 -1.50 10.35 -17.97
N ASP A 53 -1.23 9.20 -18.62
CA ASP A 53 -2.11 8.03 -18.58
C ASP A 53 -1.92 7.17 -17.32
N VAL A 54 -0.90 7.45 -16.50
CA VAL A 54 -0.53 6.67 -15.31
C VAL A 54 -0.41 7.58 -14.08
N ALA A 55 -1.24 7.29 -13.07
CA ALA A 55 -1.11 7.94 -11.78
C ALA A 55 -0.11 7.19 -10.89
N LEU A 56 1.01 7.83 -10.57
CA LEU A 56 1.90 7.43 -9.49
C LEU A 56 1.39 8.01 -8.17
N ILE A 57 1.10 7.16 -7.18
CA ILE A 57 0.61 7.61 -5.87
C ILE A 57 1.63 7.26 -4.79
N ASP A 58 1.93 8.26 -3.97
CA ASP A 58 2.73 8.14 -2.77
C ASP A 58 1.85 8.25 -1.52
N SER A 59 1.85 7.23 -0.67
CA SER A 59 1.03 7.15 0.54
C SER A 59 1.67 7.75 1.80
N LEU A 60 2.86 8.34 1.69
CA LEU A 60 3.60 8.93 2.81
C LEU A 60 2.87 10.12 3.43
N LYS A 61 3.31 10.48 4.64
CA LYS A 61 2.92 11.74 5.27
C LYS A 61 3.36 12.93 4.41
N PRO A 62 2.60 14.04 4.38
CA PRO A 62 2.93 15.20 3.55
C PRO A 62 4.35 15.74 3.77
N GLU A 63 4.87 15.70 5.00
CA GLU A 63 6.20 16.23 5.33
C GLU A 63 7.35 15.31 4.89
N SER A 64 7.07 14.01 4.73
CA SER A 64 8.01 13.05 4.15
C SER A 64 8.01 13.19 2.63
N TYR A 65 6.82 13.28 2.03
CA TYR A 65 6.63 13.50 0.60
C TYR A 65 7.31 14.79 0.13
N SER A 66 7.14 15.90 0.84
CA SER A 66 7.79 17.19 0.50
C SER A 66 9.30 17.20 0.77
N GLY A 67 9.81 16.23 1.53
CA GLY A 67 11.20 16.21 1.98
C GLY A 67 11.52 17.18 3.12
N ALA A 68 10.51 17.83 3.70
CA ALA A 68 10.69 18.78 4.80
C ALA A 68 11.28 18.13 6.06
N ARG A 69 10.94 16.85 6.35
CA ARG A 69 11.51 16.12 7.47
C ARG A 69 12.73 15.27 7.07
N PRO A 70 13.70 15.08 7.99
CA PRO A 70 14.75 14.09 7.82
C PRO A 70 14.12 12.73 7.53
N SER A 71 14.46 12.17 6.38
CA SER A 71 14.09 10.81 6.06
C SER A 71 15.02 9.85 6.80
N ARG A 72 14.47 8.76 7.34
CA ARG A 72 15.27 7.62 7.82
C ARG A 72 16.05 6.96 6.68
N TYR A 73 15.58 7.15 5.44
CA TYR A 73 16.18 6.64 4.22
C TYR A 73 16.81 7.85 3.51
N GLY A 74 18.14 7.99 3.54
CA GLY A 74 18.88 9.26 3.38
C GLY A 74 18.45 10.29 2.31
N ARG A 75 17.69 9.91 1.27
CA ARG A 75 17.11 10.83 0.30
C ARG A 75 15.73 11.32 0.76
N ARG A 76 15.55 12.63 0.73
CA ARG A 76 14.29 13.33 1.02
C ARG A 76 13.46 13.48 -0.26
N GLY A 77 12.15 13.61 -0.11
CA GLY A 77 11.22 13.84 -1.21
C GLY A 77 10.52 12.57 -1.69
N HIS A 78 10.01 12.62 -2.92
CA HIS A 78 9.20 11.59 -3.56
C HIS A 78 9.64 11.37 -5.02
N ILE A 79 9.05 10.39 -5.68
CA ILE A 79 9.27 10.14 -7.10
C ILE A 79 8.64 11.28 -7.92
N ALA A 80 9.38 11.84 -8.87
CA ALA A 80 8.87 12.92 -9.72
C ALA A 80 7.51 12.55 -10.37
N SER A 81 6.60 13.52 -10.48
CA SER A 81 5.22 13.38 -10.97
C SER A 81 4.28 12.50 -10.13
N ALA A 82 4.73 11.93 -9.01
CA ALA A 82 3.82 11.27 -8.09
C ALA A 82 2.85 12.29 -7.47
N VAL A 83 1.71 11.79 -7.02
CA VAL A 83 0.68 12.55 -6.28
C VAL A 83 0.62 12.00 -4.87
N ASN A 84 0.59 12.88 -3.87
CA ASN A 84 0.51 12.45 -2.48
C ASN A 84 -0.95 12.20 -2.06
N VAL A 85 -1.23 10.97 -1.63
CA VAL A 85 -2.49 10.61 -0.96
C VAL A 85 -2.12 9.94 0.38
N PRO A 86 -1.93 10.72 1.46
CA PRO A 86 -1.45 10.16 2.73
C PRO A 86 -2.36 9.06 3.26
N TYR A 87 -1.78 7.97 3.76
CA TYR A 87 -2.55 6.85 4.33
C TYR A 87 -3.54 7.28 5.42
N ALA A 88 -3.19 8.32 6.19
CA ALA A 88 -4.05 8.87 7.25
C ALA A 88 -5.32 9.55 6.73
N ARG A 89 -5.44 9.82 5.42
CA ARG A 89 -6.64 10.40 4.80
C ARG A 89 -7.70 9.36 4.46
N VAL A 90 -7.38 8.06 4.55
CA VAL A 90 -8.31 6.96 4.25
C VAL A 90 -8.64 6.10 5.47
N VAL A 91 -8.13 6.47 6.64
CA VAL A 91 -8.33 5.77 7.91
C VAL A 91 -8.89 6.75 8.93
N ASP A 92 -9.93 6.35 9.65
CA ASP A 92 -10.45 7.09 10.81
C ASP A 92 -9.42 7.03 11.95
N PRO A 93 -8.89 8.18 12.43
CA PRO A 93 -7.88 8.19 13.48
C PRO A 93 -8.41 7.70 14.83
N ALA A 94 -9.72 7.78 15.09
CA ALA A 94 -10.30 7.34 16.35
C ALA A 94 -10.41 5.81 16.43
N SER A 95 -10.92 5.17 15.38
CA SER A 95 -11.12 3.72 15.36
C SER A 95 -9.98 2.92 14.73
N GLY A 96 -9.13 3.57 13.92
CA GLY A 96 -8.12 2.90 13.09
C GLY A 96 -8.70 2.10 11.92
N LEU A 97 -9.99 2.28 11.61
CA LEU A 97 -10.66 1.60 10.50
C LEU A 97 -10.58 2.41 9.21
N PHE A 98 -10.67 1.75 8.07
CA PHE A 98 -10.83 2.47 6.79
C PHE A 98 -12.12 3.29 6.80
N LEU A 99 -12.04 4.48 6.19
CA LEU A 99 -13.21 5.31 5.92
C LEU A 99 -14.14 4.63 4.90
N GLY A 100 -15.37 5.15 4.77
CA GLY A 100 -16.31 4.65 3.79
C GLY A 100 -15.83 4.87 2.35
N PRO A 101 -16.29 4.06 1.37
CA PRO A 101 -15.85 4.18 -0.03
C PRO A 101 -16.02 5.57 -0.64
N ARG A 102 -17.05 6.33 -0.22
CA ARG A 102 -17.29 7.70 -0.68
C ARG A 102 -16.22 8.67 -0.17
N GLU A 103 -15.86 8.58 1.10
CA GLU A 103 -14.85 9.44 1.72
C GLU A 103 -13.46 9.13 1.17
N ILE A 104 -13.14 7.85 1.00
CA ILE A 104 -11.91 7.43 0.32
C ILE A 104 -11.88 8.02 -1.09
N ARG A 105 -12.96 7.89 -1.87
CA ARG A 105 -13.02 8.50 -3.22
C ARG A 105 -12.78 10.01 -3.17
N SER A 106 -13.39 10.72 -2.23
CA SER A 106 -13.20 12.15 -2.05
C SER A 106 -11.73 12.51 -1.74
N ALA A 107 -11.01 11.69 -0.98
CA ALA A 107 -9.58 11.91 -0.71
C ALA A 107 -8.74 11.85 -1.99
N PHE A 108 -9.05 10.94 -2.91
CA PHE A 108 -8.37 10.84 -4.20
C PHE A 108 -8.73 11.98 -5.14
N VAL A 109 -10.02 12.34 -5.24
CA VAL A 109 -10.48 13.48 -6.05
C VAL A 109 -9.86 14.79 -5.55
N ALA A 110 -9.75 14.99 -4.23
CA ALA A 110 -9.11 16.16 -3.65
C ALA A 110 -7.60 16.24 -3.98
N ALA A 111 -6.96 15.12 -4.30
CA ALA A 111 -5.58 15.06 -4.77
C ALA A 111 -5.46 15.23 -6.30
N GLY A 112 -6.55 15.55 -7.00
CA GLY A 112 -6.58 15.73 -8.45
C GLY A 112 -6.67 14.42 -9.23
N LEU A 113 -7.05 13.32 -8.57
CA LEU A 113 -7.14 12.00 -9.18
C LEU A 113 -8.61 11.59 -9.35
N ARG A 114 -9.09 11.42 -10.58
CA ARG A 114 -10.44 10.93 -10.88
C ARG A 114 -10.43 9.42 -11.14
N PRO A 115 -10.96 8.60 -10.20
CA PRO A 115 -11.05 7.16 -10.40
C PRO A 115 -11.91 6.83 -11.62
N ASN A 116 -11.37 6.01 -12.53
CA ASN A 116 -11.95 5.59 -13.81
C ASN A 116 -11.89 6.59 -14.98
N GLU A 117 -11.36 7.81 -14.78
CA GLU A 117 -11.27 8.83 -15.85
C GLU A 117 -9.83 9.30 -16.12
N ASP A 118 -8.99 9.44 -15.09
CA ASP A 118 -7.68 10.09 -15.22
C ASP A 118 -6.50 9.15 -15.48
N ALA A 119 -6.62 7.87 -15.16
CA ALA A 119 -5.54 6.93 -15.36
C ALA A 119 -6.06 5.55 -15.71
N ARG A 120 -5.53 4.99 -16.81
CA ARG A 120 -5.77 3.59 -17.19
C ARG A 120 -5.06 2.62 -16.23
N ARG A 121 -4.09 3.12 -15.44
CA ARG A 121 -3.33 2.34 -14.47
C ARG A 121 -2.91 3.19 -13.27
N TRP A 122 -3.04 2.62 -12.08
CA TRP A 122 -2.71 3.23 -10.81
C TRP A 122 -1.56 2.47 -10.18
N LEU A 123 -0.50 3.16 -9.79
CA LEU A 123 0.66 2.57 -9.12
C LEU A 123 0.79 3.20 -7.73
N LEU A 124 0.47 2.41 -6.71
CA LEU A 124 0.69 2.77 -5.32
C LEU A 124 2.03 2.20 -4.88
N TYR A 125 2.85 3.02 -4.23
CA TYR A 125 4.11 2.59 -3.62
C TYR A 125 4.30 3.13 -2.20
#